data_AF-A0A176J9N1-F1
#
_entry.id   AF-A0A176J9N1-F1
#
_cell.length_a   1.000
_cell.length_b   1.000
_cell.length_c   1.000
_cell.angle_alpha   90.00
_cell.angle_beta   90.00
_cell.angle_gamma   90.00
#
_symmetry.space_group_name_H-M   'P 1'
#
loop_
_entity.id
_entity.type
_entity.pdbx_description
1 polymer ?
#
loop_
_entity_poly.entity_id
_entity_poly.type
_entity_poly.pdbx_seq_one_letter_code
_entity_poly.pdbx_strand_id
1 'polypeptide(L)'
;MEKSPLELQNINLKIIEKYEELDKKKRFMMNKSDGGSENYTYVYQVIREEILKVFNDPVHVTNVLVEYLYNQKKSSHKTTLWNSFGDVMVSNLKQNLGNSILCDRCNERFEPTKQRQAQCLECQEEIKKEKAKLRKIKFNKKNSGS
;
A
#
# COMPACT_ATOMS: atom_id res chain seq x y z
N MET A 1 5.56 -16.40 -23.30
CA MET A 1 4.63 -15.92 -24.32
C MET A 1 4.01 -14.64 -23.80
N GLU A 2 4.27 -13.52 -24.46
CA GLU A 2 3.63 -12.24 -24.12
C GLU A 2 2.18 -12.28 -24.63
N LYS A 3 1.22 -11.97 -23.74
CA LYS A 3 -0.20 -11.90 -24.09
C LYS A 3 -0.48 -10.56 -24.77
N SER A 4 -1.34 -10.54 -25.77
CA SER A 4 -1.71 -9.30 -26.45
C SER A 4 -2.50 -8.36 -25.52
N PRO A 5 -2.53 -7.04 -25.78
CA PRO A 5 -3.27 -6.09 -24.95
C PRO A 5 -4.76 -6.40 -24.80
N LEU A 6 -5.41 -6.89 -25.87
CA LEU A 6 -6.82 -7.25 -25.86
C LEU A 6 -7.09 -8.51 -25.02
N GLU A 7 -6.21 -9.51 -25.10
CA GLU A 7 -6.30 -10.71 -24.26
C GLU A 7 -6.13 -10.36 -22.79
N LEU A 8 -5.22 -9.44 -22.46
CA LEU A 8 -4.99 -8.99 -21.09
C LEU A 8 -6.22 -8.26 -20.53
N GLN A 9 -6.86 -7.40 -21.32
CA GLN A 9 -8.10 -6.74 -20.91
C GLN A 9 -9.23 -7.74 -20.63
N ASN A 10 -9.39 -8.74 -21.49
CA ASN A 10 -10.38 -9.80 -21.29
C ASN A 10 -10.11 -10.61 -20.01
N ILE A 11 -8.84 -10.93 -19.73
CA ILE A 11 -8.45 -11.62 -18.50
C ILE A 11 -8.77 -10.75 -17.27
N ASN A 12 -8.50 -9.45 -17.33
CA ASN A 12 -8.80 -8.54 -16.23
C ASN A 12 -10.31 -8.51 -15.92
N LEU A 13 -11.16 -8.48 -16.95
CA LEU A 13 -12.61 -8.56 -16.78
C LEU A 13 -13.04 -9.87 -16.10
N LYS A 14 -12.50 -11.01 -16.54
CA LYS A 14 -12.78 -12.31 -15.92
C LYS A 14 -12.36 -12.39 -14.45
N ILE A 15 -11.21 -11.80 -14.11
CA ILE A 15 -10.74 -11.69 -12.72
C ILE A 15 -11.75 -10.88 -11.89
N ILE A 16 -12.18 -9.73 -12.40
CA ILE A 16 -13.14 -8.85 -11.74
C ILE A 16 -14.49 -9.55 -11.53
N GLU A 17 -15.03 -10.17 -12.58
CA GLU A 17 -16.31 -10.90 -12.53
C GLU A 17 -16.27 -12.02 -11.49
N LYS A 18 -15.20 -12.83 -11.50
CA LYS A 18 -15.02 -13.92 -10.53
C LYS A 18 -14.91 -13.38 -9.09
N TYR A 19 -14.17 -12.30 -8.90
CA TYR A 19 -14.09 -11.64 -7.59
C TYR A 19 -15.46 -11.17 -7.11
N GLU A 20 -16.24 -10.48 -7.94
CA GLU A 20 -17.56 -9.99 -7.55
C GLU A 20 -18.54 -11.11 -7.22
N GLU A 21 -18.50 -12.20 -8.00
CA GLU A 21 -19.31 -13.39 -7.76
C GLU A 21 -19.03 -13.98 -6.36
N LEU A 22 -17.75 -14.21 -6.06
CA LEU A 22 -17.30 -14.79 -4.80
C LEU A 22 -17.52 -13.85 -3.62
N ASP A 23 -17.29 -12.55 -3.81
CA ASP A 23 -17.49 -11.52 -2.78
C ASP A 23 -18.96 -11.46 -2.30
N LYS A 24 -19.90 -11.62 -3.23
CA LYS A 24 -21.34 -11.71 -2.92
C LYS A 24 -21.68 -13.02 -2.19
N LYS A 25 -21.07 -14.13 -2.61
CA LYS A 25 -21.33 -15.48 -2.04
C LYS A 25 -20.64 -15.74 -0.69
N LYS A 26 -19.63 -14.94 -0.30
CA LYS A 26 -18.81 -15.21 0.89
C LYS A 26 -19.59 -15.37 2.19
N ARG A 27 -20.67 -14.60 2.39
CA ARG A 27 -21.52 -14.72 3.60
C ARG A 27 -22.19 -16.08 3.69
N PHE A 28 -22.63 -16.62 2.57
CA PHE A 28 -23.22 -17.95 2.50
C PHE A 28 -22.16 -19.05 2.70
N MET A 29 -20.94 -18.85 2.18
CA MET A 29 -19.82 -19.76 2.42
C MET A 29 -19.44 -19.80 3.91
N MET A 30 -19.44 -18.66 4.59
CA MET A 30 -19.17 -18.57 6.03
C MET A 30 -20.26 -19.24 6.87
N ASN A 31 -21.54 -19.09 6.52
CA ASN A 31 -22.63 -19.65 7.31
C ASN A 31 -22.81 -21.18 7.16
N LYS A 32 -22.12 -21.82 6.22
CA LYS A 32 -22.23 -23.26 5.95
C LYS A 32 -21.28 -24.12 6.78
N SER A 33 -20.39 -23.50 7.54
CA SER A 33 -19.33 -24.16 8.28
C SER A 33 -19.57 -23.88 9.77
N ASP A 34 -19.76 -24.93 10.56
CA ASP A 34 -20.12 -24.87 11.99
C ASP A 34 -19.01 -24.31 12.91
N GLY A 35 -17.98 -23.69 12.35
CA GLY A 35 -16.79 -23.19 13.06
C GLY A 35 -16.72 -21.66 13.10
N GLY A 36 -16.26 -21.11 14.22
CA GLY A 36 -16.12 -19.67 14.48
C GLY A 36 -15.09 -18.92 13.62
N SER A 37 -14.14 -18.18 14.23
CA SER A 37 -13.21 -17.28 13.52
C SER A 37 -12.32 -17.97 12.46
N GLU A 38 -11.95 -19.23 12.66
CA GLU A 38 -11.12 -20.03 11.74
C GLU A 38 -11.76 -20.21 10.35
N ASN A 39 -13.10 -20.17 10.30
CA ASN A 39 -13.88 -20.28 9.08
C ASN A 39 -13.70 -19.07 8.14
N TYR A 40 -13.51 -17.88 8.69
CA TYR A 40 -13.30 -16.68 7.86
C TYR A 40 -12.00 -16.76 7.07
N THR A 41 -10.90 -17.17 7.70
CA THR A 41 -9.60 -17.33 7.05
C THR A 41 -9.68 -18.35 5.91
N TYR A 42 -10.30 -19.51 6.17
CA TYR A 42 -10.50 -20.54 5.16
C TYR A 42 -11.31 -20.03 3.96
N VAL A 43 -12.43 -19.33 4.19
CA VAL A 43 -13.25 -18.77 3.11
C VAL A 43 -12.44 -17.81 2.23
N TYR A 44 -11.62 -16.94 2.82
CA TYR A 44 -10.79 -16.01 2.03
C TYR A 44 -9.66 -16.71 1.28
N GLN A 45 -9.10 -17.78 1.84
CA GLN A 45 -8.16 -18.62 1.12
C GLN A 45 -8.81 -19.30 -0.10
N VAL A 46 -10.01 -19.86 0.06
CA VAL A 46 -10.77 -20.44 -1.05
C VAL A 46 -11.07 -19.39 -2.12
N ILE A 47 -11.47 -18.18 -1.72
CA ILE A 47 -11.70 -17.07 -2.67
C ILE A 47 -10.42 -16.75 -3.45
N ARG A 48 -9.27 -16.65 -2.77
CA ARG A 48 -7.97 -16.42 -3.42
C ARG A 48 -7.67 -17.50 -4.46
N GLU A 49 -7.78 -18.77 -4.07
CA GLU A 49 -7.48 -19.92 -4.94
C GLU A 49 -8.40 -19.95 -6.17
N GLU A 50 -9.70 -19.70 -5.98
CA GLU A 50 -10.67 -19.65 -7.08
C GLU A 50 -10.41 -18.52 -8.07
N ILE A 51 -9.92 -17.36 -7.62
CA ILE A 51 -9.52 -16.27 -8.51
C ILE A 51 -8.22 -16.62 -9.23
N LEU A 52 -7.26 -17.25 -8.55
CA LEU A 52 -5.98 -17.65 -9.17
C LEU A 52 -6.14 -18.76 -10.23
N LYS A 53 -7.22 -19.54 -10.18
CA LYS A 53 -7.60 -20.45 -11.28
C LYS A 53 -7.94 -19.72 -12.57
N VAL A 54 -8.44 -18.48 -12.50
CA VAL A 54 -8.69 -17.64 -13.70
C VAL A 54 -7.36 -17.14 -14.28
N PHE A 55 -6.46 -16.70 -13.41
CA PHE A 55 -5.13 -16.23 -13.80
C PHE A 55 -4.13 -16.47 -12.67
N ASN A 56 -3.18 -17.38 -12.92
CA ASN A 56 -2.20 -17.81 -11.93
C ASN A 56 -1.02 -16.84 -11.82
N ASP A 57 -1.31 -15.59 -11.47
CA ASP A 57 -0.33 -14.55 -11.14
C ASP A 57 -0.92 -13.67 -10.03
N PRO A 58 -0.55 -13.93 -8.76
CA PRO A 58 -1.06 -13.18 -7.63
C PRO A 58 -0.77 -11.68 -7.69
N VAL A 59 0.36 -11.27 -8.28
CA VAL A 59 0.73 -9.84 -8.37
C VAL A 59 -0.17 -9.14 -9.38
N HIS A 60 -0.33 -9.72 -10.57
CA HIS A 60 -1.21 -9.19 -11.60
C HIS A 60 -2.67 -9.12 -11.12
N VAL A 61 -3.18 -10.23 -10.56
CA VAL A 61 -4.53 -10.28 -9.99
C VAL A 61 -4.74 -9.19 -8.94
N THR A 62 -3.79 -9.04 -8.01
CA THR A 62 -3.88 -8.02 -6.95
C THR A 62 -3.93 -6.62 -7.56
N ASN A 63 -3.10 -6.31 -8.55
CA ASN A 63 -3.09 -5.00 -9.21
C ASN A 63 -4.41 -4.71 -9.93
N VAL A 64 -4.97 -5.69 -10.65
CA VAL A 64 -6.28 -5.57 -11.31
C VAL A 64 -7.38 -5.27 -10.30
N LEU A 65 -7.42 -6.01 -9.19
CA LEU A 65 -8.44 -5.83 -8.16
C LEU A 65 -8.29 -4.51 -7.41
N VAL A 66 -7.06 -4.05 -7.16
CA VAL A 66 -6.78 -2.74 -6.57
C VAL A 66 -7.30 -1.64 -7.50
N GLU A 67 -6.90 -1.66 -8.77
CA GLU A 67 -7.34 -0.67 -9.77
C GLU A 67 -8.87 -0.63 -9.86
N TYR A 68 -9.50 -1.80 -9.96
CA TYR A 68 -10.95 -1.90 -10.01
C TYR A 68 -11.63 -1.36 -8.74
N LEU A 69 -11.22 -1.79 -7.54
CA LEU A 69 -11.93 -1.48 -6.29
C LEU A 69 -11.69 -0.06 -5.78
N TYR A 70 -10.51 0.51 -6.03
CA TYR A 70 -10.14 1.85 -5.58
C TYR A 70 -10.48 2.93 -6.60
N ASN A 71 -10.28 2.68 -7.90
CA ASN A 71 -10.43 3.72 -8.92
C ASN A 71 -11.76 3.63 -9.68
N GLN A 72 -12.18 2.42 -10.10
CA GLN A 72 -13.36 2.26 -10.95
C GLN A 72 -14.66 2.15 -10.14
N LYS A 73 -14.77 1.14 -9.28
CA LYS A 73 -15.98 0.88 -8.47
C LYS A 73 -16.08 1.80 -7.25
N LYS A 74 -14.94 2.25 -6.70
CA LYS A 74 -14.84 3.02 -5.45
C LYS A 74 -15.61 2.38 -4.28
N SER A 75 -15.54 1.05 -4.15
CA SER A 75 -16.32 0.34 -3.14
C SER A 75 -15.87 0.70 -1.72
N SER A 76 -16.81 0.93 -0.79
CA SER A 76 -16.52 1.06 0.65
C SER A 76 -16.06 -0.26 1.28
N HIS A 77 -16.33 -1.41 0.65
CA HIS A 77 -16.06 -2.74 1.19
C HIS A 77 -14.93 -3.43 0.45
N LYS A 78 -13.73 -3.40 1.05
CA LYS A 78 -12.51 -4.01 0.48
C LYS A 78 -11.95 -5.17 1.31
N THR A 79 -12.70 -5.61 2.32
CA THR A 79 -12.30 -6.66 3.27
C THR A 79 -11.90 -7.95 2.57
N THR A 80 -12.62 -8.36 1.51
CA THR A 80 -12.31 -9.58 0.78
C THR A 80 -10.99 -9.48 0.03
N LEU A 81 -10.71 -8.35 -0.62
CA LEU A 81 -9.40 -8.09 -1.22
C LEU A 81 -8.29 -8.18 -0.17
N TRP A 82 -8.44 -7.46 0.96
CA TRP A 82 -7.44 -7.45 2.02
C TRP A 82 -7.19 -8.81 2.66
N ASN A 83 -8.25 -9.58 2.93
CA ASN A 83 -8.10 -10.90 3.54
C ASN A 83 -7.63 -11.97 2.54
N SER A 84 -7.87 -11.80 1.24
CA SER A 84 -7.48 -12.79 0.22
C SER A 84 -6.09 -12.52 -0.36
N PHE A 85 -5.68 -11.25 -0.49
CA PHE A 85 -4.44 -10.81 -1.16
C PHE A 85 -3.63 -9.77 -0.36
N GLY A 86 -3.91 -9.60 0.94
CA GLY A 86 -3.24 -8.60 1.78
C GLY A 86 -1.74 -8.80 1.92
N ASP A 87 -1.26 -10.05 1.95
CA ASP A 87 0.14 -10.42 1.89
C ASP A 87 0.83 -9.88 0.63
N VAL A 88 0.19 -10.05 -0.54
CA VAL A 88 0.71 -9.56 -1.82
C VAL A 88 0.71 -8.03 -1.85
N MET A 89 -0.37 -7.39 -1.40
CA MET A 89 -0.43 -5.93 -1.30
C MET A 89 0.66 -5.37 -0.39
N VAL A 90 0.86 -5.96 0.79
CA VAL A 90 1.91 -5.54 1.73
C VAL A 90 3.30 -5.76 1.11
N SER A 91 3.53 -6.87 0.41
CA SER A 91 4.78 -7.11 -0.31
C SER A 91 5.03 -6.06 -1.38
N ASN A 92 4.03 -5.77 -2.21
CA ASN A 92 4.12 -4.76 -3.28
C ASN A 92 4.36 -3.36 -2.69
N LEU A 93 3.67 -3.00 -1.61
CA LEU A 93 3.89 -1.73 -0.91
C LEU A 93 5.30 -1.64 -0.34
N LYS A 94 5.80 -2.71 0.30
CA LYS A 94 7.19 -2.75 0.81
C LYS A 94 8.21 -2.58 -0.31
N GLN A 95 8.00 -3.24 -1.45
CA GLN A 95 8.89 -3.11 -2.61
C GLN A 95 8.85 -1.69 -3.19
N ASN A 96 7.66 -1.13 -3.40
CA ASN A 96 7.50 0.22 -3.98
C ASN A 96 8.00 1.33 -3.05
N LEU A 97 7.85 1.16 -1.74
CA LEU A 97 8.34 2.12 -0.75
C LEU A 97 9.84 1.99 -0.49
N GLY A 98 10.43 0.83 -0.77
CA GLY A 98 11.84 0.54 -0.54
C GLY A 98 12.27 0.87 0.90
N ASN A 99 13.42 1.53 1.02
CA ASN A 99 13.96 2.01 2.30
C ASN A 99 13.57 3.47 2.60
N SER A 100 12.57 4.01 1.89
CA SER A 100 12.13 5.39 2.12
C SER A 100 11.45 5.53 3.47
N ILE A 101 11.72 6.65 4.15
CA ILE A 101 11.09 7.04 5.40
C ILE A 101 10.37 8.38 5.21
N LEU A 102 9.46 8.71 6.12
CA LEU A 102 8.78 10.01 6.14
C LEU A 102 9.68 11.04 6.83
N CYS A 103 9.72 12.25 6.30
CA CYS A 103 10.37 13.39 6.93
C CYS A 103 9.56 13.89 8.13
N ASP A 104 10.18 13.97 9.31
CA ASP A 104 9.54 14.45 10.55
C ASP A 104 9.03 15.90 10.47
N ARG A 105 9.47 16.68 9.48
CA ARG A 105 9.08 18.09 9.29
C ARG A 105 7.99 18.27 8.23
N CYS A 106 8.17 17.70 7.03
CA CYS A 106 7.26 17.93 5.89
C CYS A 106 6.38 16.73 5.53
N ASN A 107 6.58 15.56 6.15
CA ASN A 107 5.91 14.29 5.83
C ASN A 107 6.14 13.77 4.39
N GLU A 108 7.06 14.35 3.64
CA GLU A 108 7.47 13.79 2.35
C GLU A 108 8.33 12.54 2.56
N ARG A 109 8.22 11.58 1.63
CA ARG A 109 9.07 10.40 1.61
C ARG A 109 10.43 10.75 1.01
N PHE A 110 11.49 10.25 1.64
CA PHE A 110 12.85 10.37 1.12
C PHE A 110 13.67 9.12 1.48
N GLU A 111 14.71 8.86 0.70
CA GLU A 111 15.68 7.81 1.03
C GLU A 111 16.75 8.36 1.98
N PRO A 112 16.91 7.79 3.18
CA PRO A 112 17.90 8.27 4.14
C PRO A 112 19.31 7.92 3.67
N THR A 113 20.18 8.93 3.58
CA THR A 113 21.60 8.76 3.24
C THR A 113 22.46 8.41 4.46
N LYS A 114 21.91 8.58 5.67
CA LYS A 114 22.58 8.33 6.95
C LYS A 114 21.64 7.57 7.88
N GLN A 115 22.21 6.69 8.70
CA GLN A 115 21.44 5.82 9.61
C GLN A 115 20.46 6.57 10.55
N ARG A 116 20.81 7.79 10.98
CA ARG A 116 20.00 8.60 11.91
C ARG A 116 19.34 9.80 11.22
N GLN A 117 19.23 9.77 9.90
CA GLN A 117 18.58 10.85 9.17
C GLN A 117 17.06 10.75 9.37
N ALA A 118 16.45 11.75 10.00
CA ALA A 118 15.00 11.81 10.25
C ALA A 118 14.28 12.86 9.36
N GLN A 119 15.04 13.64 8.60
CA GLN A 119 14.53 14.76 7.79
C GLN A 119 15.08 14.68 6.37
N CYS A 120 14.28 15.10 5.39
CA CYS A 120 14.74 15.25 4.01
C CYS A 120 15.86 16.31 3.91
N LEU A 121 16.61 16.30 2.82
CA LEU A 121 17.74 17.21 2.63
C LEU A 121 17.31 18.69 2.67
N GLU A 122 16.17 19.01 2.07
CA GLU A 122 15.62 20.37 2.06
C GLU A 122 15.34 20.88 3.48
N CYS A 123 14.60 20.11 4.28
CA CYS A 123 14.31 20.45 5.67
C CYS A 123 15.59 20.58 6.52
N GLN A 124 16.61 19.75 6.27
CA GLN A 124 17.90 19.87 6.95
C GLN A 124 18.60 21.20 6.63
N GLU A 125 18.59 21.62 5.37
CA GLU A 125 19.21 22.87 4.95
C GLU A 125 18.50 24.09 5.54
N GLU A 126 17.17 24.07 5.62
CA GLU A 126 16.41 25.10 6.32
C GLU A 126 16.79 25.21 7.80
N ILE A 127 16.85 24.09 8.51
CA ILE A 127 17.24 24.06 9.94
C ILE A 127 18.68 24.56 10.12
N LYS A 128 19.60 24.23 9.21
CA LYS A 128 20.96 24.77 9.23
C LYS A 128 20.95 26.30 9.09
N LYS A 129 20.17 26.84 8.15
CA LYS A 129 20.02 28.30 7.95
C LYS A 129 19.42 28.97 9.20
N GLU A 130 18.39 28.40 9.80
CA GLU A 130 17.77 28.89 11.04
C GLU A 130 18.78 28.91 12.20
N LYS A 131 19.52 27.81 12.40
CA LYS A 131 20.56 27.73 13.44
C LYS A 131 21.68 28.73 13.22
N ALA A 132 22.11 28.94 11.97
CA ALA A 132 23.13 29.93 11.63
C ALA A 132 22.66 31.36 11.97
N LYS A 133 21.42 31.71 11.62
CA LYS A 133 20.79 32.99 11.99
C LYS A 133 20.75 33.17 13.52
N LEU A 134 20.32 32.15 14.25
CA LEU A 134 20.26 32.18 15.72
C LEU A 134 21.63 32.37 16.38
N ARG A 135 22.68 31.74 15.85
CA ARG A 135 24.06 31.93 16.34
C ARG A 135 24.53 33.37 16.17
N LYS A 136 24.27 33.99 15.00
CA LYS A 136 24.62 35.39 14.73
C LYS A 136 23.88 36.35 15.68
N ILE A 137 22.59 36.13 15.91
CA ILE A 137 21.80 36.94 16.86
C ILE A 137 22.36 36.84 18.28
N LYS A 138 22.71 35.63 18.74
CA LYS A 138 23.29 35.42 20.08
C LYS A 138 24.65 36.09 20.23
N PHE A 139 25.51 36.02 19.21
CA PHE A 139 26.82 36.67 19.23
C PHE A 139 26.70 38.20 19.32
N ASN A 140 25.83 38.80 18.49
CA ASN A 140 25.61 40.24 18.51
C ASN A 140 25.08 40.73 19.87
N LYS A 141 24.10 40.01 20.47
CA LYS A 141 23.56 40.34 21.80
C LYS A 141 24.62 40.31 22.90
N LYS A 142 25.60 39.41 22.82
CA LYS A 142 26.69 39.32 23.79
C LYS A 142 27.61 40.54 23.70
N ASN A 143 27.88 41.03 22.48
CA ASN A 143 28.78 42.16 22.27
C ASN A 143 28.12 43.53 22.47
N SER A 144 26.79 43.63 22.38
CA SER A 144 26.04 44.88 22.63
C SER A 144 25.68 45.12 24.11
N GLY A 145 26.07 44.20 25.01
CA GLY A 145 25.84 44.32 26.45
C GLY A 145 27.15 44.34 27.28
N SER A 146 28.28 44.67 26.65
CA SER A 146 29.57 44.96 27.29
C SER A 146 29.94 46.41 27.11
#